data_AF-A0A845EQ51-F1
#
_entry.id   AF-A0A845EQ51-F1
#
_cell.length_a   1.000
_cell.length_b   1.000
_cell.length_c   1.000
_cell.angle_alpha   90.00
_cell.angle_beta   90.00
_cell.angle_gamma   90.00
#
_symmetry.space_group_name_H-M   'P 1'
#
loop_
_entity.id
_entity.type
_entity.pdbx_description
1 polymer ?
#
loop_
_entity_poly.entity_id
_entity_poly.type
_entity_poly.pdbx_seq_one_letter_code
_entity_poly.pdbx_strand_id
1 'polypeptide(L)' 'MDGLELLRQLRKRSFIPVIVVSARDEELDLIMGLERGADDYLTKPFSPRELVVPMKNIFKRIDRVELGGLPIRFS' A
#
# COMPACT_ATOMS: atom_id res chain seq x y z
N MET A 1 0.47 -19.87 3.40
CA MET A 1 1.40 -18.74 3.34
C MET A 1 0.66 -17.52 3.85
N ASP A 2 1.18 -16.84 4.87
CA ASP A 2 0.57 -15.65 5.47
C ASP A 2 0.96 -14.38 4.70
N GLY A 3 0.03 -13.44 4.53
CA GLY A 3 0.22 -12.23 3.73
C GLY A 3 1.26 -11.27 4.33
N LEU A 4 1.33 -11.18 5.66
CA LEU A 4 2.31 -10.35 6.36
C LEU A 4 3.73 -10.91 6.25
N GLU A 5 3.87 -12.23 6.28
CA GLU A 5 5.16 -12.89 6.04
C GLU A 5 5.62 -12.70 4.59
N LEU A 6 4.70 -12.78 3.61
CA LEU A 6 5.00 -12.45 2.21
C LEU A 6 5.46 -11.00 2.07
N LEU A 7 4.76 -10.05 2.67
CA LEU A 7 5.13 -8.63 2.65
C LEU A 7 6.54 -8.41 3.21
N ARG A 8 6.85 -9.04 4.35
CA ARG A 8 8.18 -8.98 4.96
C ARG A 8 9.27 -9.53 4.03
N GLN A 9 9.01 -10.63 3.32
CA GLN A 9 9.95 -11.20 2.36
C GLN A 9 10.10 -10.33 1.11
N LEU A 10 9.00 -9.76 0.61
CA LEU A 10 8.99 -8.83 -0.52
C LEU A 10 9.85 -7.60 -0.22
N ARG A 11 9.71 -7.02 0.98
CA ARG A 11 10.48 -5.84 1.42
C ARG A 11 11.99 -6.07 1.52
N LYS A 12 12.44 -7.31 1.65
CA LYS A 12 13.88 -7.64 1.56
C LYS A 12 14.45 -7.55 0.14
N ARG A 13 13.59 -7.54 -0.88
CA ARG A 13 13.98 -7.66 -2.29
C ARG A 13 13.50 -6.49 -3.15
N SER A 14 12.44 -5.80 -2.73
CA SER A 14 11.81 -4.74 -3.52
C SER A 14 11.02 -3.75 -2.66
N PHE A 15 10.99 -2.51 -3.13
CA PHE A 15 10.21 -1.41 -2.56
C PHE A 15 9.02 -1.02 -3.45
N ILE A 16 8.51 -1.94 -4.29
CA ILE A 16 7.25 -1.70 -5.00
C ILE A 16 6.13 -1.34 -4.01
N PRO A 17 5.23 -0.40 -4.33
CA PRO A 17 4.16 -0.06 -3.40
C PRO A 17 3.22 -1.23 -3.12
N VAL A 18 2.80 -1.38 -1.86
CA VAL A 18 1.89 -2.44 -1.41
C VAL A 18 0.79 -1.85 -0.54
N ILE A 19 -0.45 -2.12 -0.93
CA ILE A 19 -1.63 -1.92 -0.08
C ILE A 19 -2.04 -3.28 0.48
N VAL A 20 -2.08 -3.42 1.81
CA VAL A 20 -2.64 -4.62 2.45
C VAL A 20 -4.15 -4.50 2.47
N VAL A 21 -4.86 -5.56 2.09
CA VAL A 21 -6.32 -5.55 2.08
C VAL A 21 -6.85 -6.76 2.87
N SER A 22 -7.50 -6.50 4.00
CA SER A 22 -7.82 -7.53 5.00
C SER A 22 -9.23 -7.38 5.54
N ALA A 23 -9.84 -8.46 6.02
CA ALA A 23 -11.09 -8.39 6.79
C ALA A 23 -10.84 -8.17 8.29
N ARG A 24 -9.56 -8.14 8.72
CA ARG A 24 -9.18 -7.82 10.08
C ARG A 24 -9.14 -6.30 10.24
N ASP A 25 -9.84 -5.82 11.25
CA ASP A 25 -10.07 -4.41 11.51
C ASP A 25 -9.56 -3.97 12.90
N GLU A 26 -8.91 -4.89 13.62
CA GLU A 26 -8.25 -4.59 14.89
C GLU A 26 -7.09 -3.59 14.67
N GLU A 27 -6.98 -2.60 15.55
CA GLU A 27 -5.92 -1.59 15.52
C GLU A 27 -4.52 -2.23 15.48
N LEU A 28 -4.35 -3.34 16.20
CA LEU A 28 -3.10 -4.07 16.23
C LEU A 28 -2.74 -4.67 14.85
N ASP A 29 -3.70 -5.22 14.11
CA ASP A 29 -3.48 -5.77 12.76
C ASP A 29 -3.08 -4.66 11.77
N LEU A 30 -3.69 -3.48 11.88
CA LEU A 30 -3.34 -2.29 11.10
C LEU A 30 -1.89 -1.88 11.35
N ILE A 31 -1.53 -1.68 12.63
CA ILE A 31 -0.16 -1.31 13.03
C ILE A 31 0.84 -2.35 12.53
N MET A 32 0.55 -3.63 12.75
CA MET A 32 1.40 -4.75 12.34
C MET A 32 1.61 -4.85 10.83
N GLY A 33 0.63 -4.44 10.02
CA GLY A 33 0.74 -4.37 8.57
C GLY A 33 1.67 -3.24 8.12
N LEU A 34 1.48 -2.05 8.70
CA LEU A 34 2.28 -0.86 8.38
C LEU A 34 3.74 -1.03 8.82
N GLU A 35 3.99 -1.51 10.05
CA GLU A 35 5.35 -1.76 10.56
C GLU A 35 6.13 -2.80 9.73
N ARG A 36 5.43 -3.76 9.13
CA ARG A 36 6.03 -4.75 8.22
C ARG A 36 6.32 -4.20 6.83
N GLY A 37 5.99 -2.94 6.57
CA GLY A 37 6.32 -2.21 5.36
C GLY A 37 5.17 -2.06 4.37
N ALA A 38 3.91 -2.22 4.78
CA ALA A 38 2.80 -1.82 3.93
C ALA A 38 2.80 -0.31 3.73
N ASP A 39 2.49 0.17 2.53
CA ASP A 39 2.33 1.60 2.25
C ASP A 39 0.96 2.11 2.71
N ASP A 40 -0.03 1.21 2.70
CA ASP A 40 -1.38 1.46 3.20
C ASP A 40 -2.06 0.15 3.62
N TYR A 41 -3.14 0.25 4.37
CA TYR A 41 -3.93 -0.89 4.85
C TYR A 41 -5.42 -0.57 4.70
N LEU A 42 -6.15 -1.43 4.03
CA LEU A 42 -7.57 -1.26 3.74
C LEU A 42 -8.40 -2.42 4.29
N THR A 43 -9.32 -2.10 5.18
CA THR A 43 -10.23 -3.07 5.79
C THR A 43 -11.41 -3.39 4.86
N LYS A 44 -11.82 -4.65 4.81
CA LYS A 44 -13.01 -5.14 4.11
C LYS A 44 -14.23 -5.16 5.05
N PRO A 45 -15.44 -4.89 4.53
CA PRO A 45 -15.74 -4.51 3.14
C PRO A 45 -15.41 -3.03 2.87
N PHE A 46 -14.99 -2.73 1.63
CA PHE A 46 -14.70 -1.37 1.18
C PHE A 46 -15.36 -1.11 -0.18
N SER A 47 -15.65 0.15 -0.47
CA SER A 47 -16.09 0.60 -1.79
C SER A 47 -14.91 0.79 -2.75
N PRO A 48 -15.12 0.74 -4.08
CA PRO A 48 -14.06 1.05 -5.05
C PRO A 48 -13.40 2.42 -4.82
N ARG A 49 -14.15 3.40 -4.30
CA ARG A 49 -13.62 4.74 -4.00
C ARG A 49 -12.60 4.71 -2.87
N GLU A 50 -12.84 3.91 -1.84
CA GLU A 50 -11.91 3.74 -0.72
C GLU A 50 -10.59 3.12 -1.14
N LEU A 51 -10.57 2.24 -2.16
CA LEU A 51 -9.32 1.72 -2.73
C LEU A 51 -8.60 2.74 -3.64
N VAL A 52 -9.36 3.54 -4.39
CA VAL A 52 -8.77 4.54 -5.31
C VAL A 52 -8.01 5.64 -4.56
N VAL A 53 -8.45 6.01 -3.36
CA VAL A 53 -7.79 7.04 -2.53
C VAL A 53 -6.33 6.69 -2.19
N PRO A 54 -6.02 5.54 -1.55
CA PRO A 54 -4.66 5.16 -1.21
C PRO A 54 -3.80 4.91 -2.46
N MET A 55 -4.37 4.34 -3.54
CA MET A 55 -3.67 4.22 -4.82
C MET A 55 -3.20 5.58 -5.34
N LYS A 56 -4.09 6.58 -5.37
CA LYS A 56 -3.72 7.96 -5.77
C LYS A 56 -2.66 8.56 -4.87
N ASN A 57 -2.69 8.30 -3.57
CA ASN A 57 -1.68 8.79 -2.64
C ASN A 57 -0.30 8.18 -2.89
N ILE A 58 -0.25 6.87 -3.18
CA ILE A 58 0.97 6.16 -3.57
C ILE A 58 1.55 6.72 -4.86
N PHE A 59 0.73 6.85 -5.91
CA PHE A 59 1.21 7.41 -7.19
C PHE A 59 1.73 8.83 -7.05
N LYS A 60 1.05 9.69 -6.29
CA LYS A 60 1.55 11.05 -6.00
C LYS A 60 2.91 11.05 -5.30
N ARG A 61 3.20 10.06 -4.44
CA ARG A 61 4.51 9.93 -3.79
C ARG A 61 5.57 9.51 -4.79
N ILE A 62 5.26 8.55 -5.67
CA ILE A 62 6.16 8.14 -6.76
C ILE A 62 6.43 9.34 -7.67
N ASP A 63 5.40 10.01 -8.16
CA ASP A 63 5.53 11.19 -9.03
C ASP A 63 6.42 12.26 -8.39
N ARG A 64 6.28 12.51 -7.07
CA ARG A 64 7.12 13.48 -6.35
C ARG A 64 8.58 13.06 -6.22
N VAL A 65 8.85 11.77 -6.05
CA VAL A 65 10.23 11.23 -6.06
C VAL A 65 10.80 11.28 -7.47
N GLU A 66 9.96 11.06 -8.49
CA GLU A 66 10.28 11.18 -9.90
C GLU A 66 10.21 12.61 -10.45
N LEU A 67 10.10 13.67 -9.63
CA LEU A 67 10.23 15.07 -10.11
C LEU A 67 11.67 15.45 -10.51
N GLY A 68 12.50 14.45 -10.83
CA GLY A 68 13.60 14.51 -11.80
C GLY A 68 13.23 14.05 -13.22
N GLY A 69 11.95 13.82 -13.57
CA GLY A 69 11.51 13.32 -14.88
C GLY A 69 10.04 12.87 -14.95
N LEU A 70 9.13 13.83 -15.23
CA LEU A 70 7.76 13.71 -15.80
C LEU A 70 6.68 12.83 -15.10
N PRO A 71 5.47 13.38 -14.83
CA PRO A 71 4.39 12.67 -14.14
C PRO A 71 3.69 11.61 -15.01
N ILE A 72 3.34 10.46 -14.40
CA ILE A 72 2.56 9.40 -15.05
C ILE A 72 1.08 9.82 -15.10
N ARG A 73 0.56 10.18 -16.28
CA ARG A 73 -0.86 10.45 -16.48
C ARG A 73 -1.64 9.15 -16.62
N PHE A 74 -2.62 8.95 -15.74
CA PHE A 74 -3.69 7.98 -15.94
C PHE A 74 -4.79 8.65 -16.79
N SER A 75 -4.92 8.19 -18.05
CA SER A 75 -6.01 8.53 -18.98
C SER A 75 -7.15 7.53 -18.85
#